data_AF-A0A0F9PIP4-F1
#
_entry.id   AF-A0A0F9PIP4-F1
#
_cell.length_a   1.000
_cell.length_b   1.000
_cell.length_c   1.000
_cell.angle_alpha   90.00
_cell.angle_beta   90.00
_cell.angle_gamma   90.00
#
_symmetry.space_group_name_H-M   'P 1'
#
loop_
_entity.id
_entity.type
_entity.pdbx_description
1 polymer ?
#
loop_
_entity_poly.entity_id
_entity_poly.type
_entity_poly.pdbx_seq_one_letter_code
_entity_poly.pdbx_strand_id
1 'polypeptide(L)' 'MTTYITFGQIHVHSINGKTFDKDCVAVVDLPEDEARALFMPKFHNSFTDKSQVDISYYPRGFIHV' A
#
# COMPACT_ATOMS: atom_id res chain seq x y z
N MET A 1 7.97 -7.48 -10.25
CA MET A 1 7.41 -8.09 -9.02
C MET A 1 6.45 -7.06 -8.46
N THR A 2 5.28 -7.47 -7.95
CA THR A 2 4.27 -6.53 -7.47
C THR A 2 4.14 -6.68 -5.96
N THR A 3 4.22 -5.56 -5.25
CA THR A 3 4.06 -5.48 -3.81
C THR A 3 2.81 -4.68 -3.46
N TYR A 4 2.07 -5.18 -2.48
CA TYR A 4 0.87 -4.58 -1.94
C TYR A 4 1.19 -3.97 -0.58
N ILE A 5 1.06 -2.64 -0.44
CA ILE A 5 1.34 -1.92 0.81
C ILE A 5 0.03 -1.49 1.44
N THR A 6 -0.13 -1.77 2.73
CA THR A 6 -1.26 -1.31 3.54
C THR A 6 -0.80 -0.28 4.56
N PHE A 7 -1.73 0.55 5.00
CA PHE A 7 -1.44 1.70 5.85
C PHE A 7 -2.16 1.61 7.19
N GLY A 8 -1.50 2.10 8.24
CA GLY A 8 -2.09 2.20 9.56
C GLY A 8 -3.03 3.40 9.67
N GLN A 9 -3.78 3.49 10.77
CA GLN A 9 -4.80 4.52 10.99
C GLN A 9 -4.28 5.96 10.85
N ILE A 10 -2.99 6.20 11.14
CA ILE A 10 -2.35 7.52 11.10
C ILE A 10 -1.37 7.69 9.92
N HIS A 11 -1.25 6.69 9.05
CA HIS A 11 -0.30 6.71 7.93
C HIS A 11 -1.02 7.17 6.67
N VAL A 12 -0.89 8.46 6.35
CA VAL A 12 -1.42 9.07 5.12
C VAL A 12 -0.27 9.58 4.26
N HIS A 13 -0.31 9.28 2.97
CA HIS A 13 0.65 9.74 1.96
C HIS A 13 -0.07 10.35 0.77
N SER A 14 0.62 11.28 0.09
CA SER A 14 0.19 11.82 -1.19
C SER A 14 1.33 11.65 -2.19
N ILE A 15 1.16 10.77 -3.16
CA ILE A 15 2.16 10.43 -4.18
C ILE A 15 1.50 10.52 -5.55
N ASN A 16 2.12 11.23 -6.50
CA ASN A 16 1.57 11.43 -7.85
C ASN A 16 0.11 11.93 -7.88
N GLY A 17 -0.28 12.76 -6.91
CA GLY A 17 -1.65 13.28 -6.80
C GLY A 17 -2.69 12.28 -6.27
N LYS A 18 -2.27 11.09 -5.83
CA LYS A 18 -3.13 10.07 -5.20
C LYS A 18 -2.88 10.03 -3.70
N THR A 19 -3.95 9.90 -2.93
CA THR A 19 -3.89 9.72 -1.48
C THR A 19 -3.87 8.25 -1.12
N PHE A 20 -2.90 7.84 -0.32
CA PHE A 20 -2.78 6.50 0.23
C PHE A 20 -2.95 6.55 1.75
N ASP A 21 -3.90 5.79 2.27
CA ASP A 21 -4.26 5.75 3.69
C ASP A 21 -4.82 4.36 4.05
N LYS A 22 -5.28 4.21 5.29
CA LYS A 22 -5.83 2.97 5.84
C LYS A 22 -6.95 2.33 5.01
N ASP A 23 -7.61 3.10 4.13
CA ASP A 23 -8.79 2.64 3.40
C ASP A 23 -8.45 2.09 2.02
N CYS A 24 -7.17 2.02 1.65
CA CYS A 24 -6.69 1.50 0.38
C CYS A 24 -5.48 0.58 0.54
N VAL A 25 -5.17 -0.13 -0.54
CA VAL A 25 -3.93 -0.89 -0.69
C VAL A 25 -3.16 -0.32 -1.86
N ALA A 26 -1.93 0.16 -1.61
CA ALA A 26 -1.08 0.63 -2.68
C ALA A 26 -0.49 -0.57 -3.44
N VAL A 27 -0.57 -0.53 -4.77
CA VAL A 27 0.02 -1.52 -5.66
C VAL A 27 1.27 -0.92 -6.29
N VAL A 28 2.41 -1.53 -6.03
CA VAL A 28 3.73 -1.04 -6.45
C VAL A 28 4.42 -2.12 -7.26
N ASP A 29 4.87 -1.80 -8.47
CA ASP A 29 5.60 -2.73 -9.33
C ASP A 29 7.11 -2.71 -9.03
N LEU A 30 7.45 -2.85 -7.75
CA LEU A 30 8.82 -2.89 -7.23
C LEU A 30 8.97 -4.07 -6.25
N PRO A 31 10.20 -4.55 -6.00
CA PRO A 31 10.47 -5.45 -4.88
C PRO A 31 10.05 -4.84 -3.54
N GLU A 32 9.80 -5.69 -2.55
CA GLU A 32 9.23 -5.28 -1.26
C GLU A 32 10.06 -4.19 -0.55
N ASP A 33 11.38 -4.32 -0.52
CA ASP A 33 12.27 -3.35 0.13
C ASP A 33 12.20 -1.96 -0.53
N GLU A 34 12.13 -1.92 -1.86
CA GLU A 34 12.00 -0.67 -2.63
C GLU A 34 10.59 -0.06 -2.49
N ALA A 35 9.56 -0.90 -2.51
CA ALA A 35 8.17 -0.47 -2.29
C ALA A 35 7.98 0.12 -0.89
N ARG A 36 8.61 -0.47 0.13
CA ARG A 36 8.61 0.07 1.50
C ARG A 36 9.36 1.40 1.57
N ALA A 37 10.48 1.53 0.87
CA ALA A 37 11.24 2.79 0.82
C ALA A 37 10.40 3.96 0.25
N LEU A 38 9.51 3.68 -0.71
CA LEU A 38 8.61 4.69 -1.31
C LEU A 38 7.64 5.32 -0.30
N PHE A 39 7.23 4.57 0.73
CA PHE A 39 6.35 5.04 1.82
C PHE A 39 7.10 5.33 3.14
N MET A 40 8.44 5.22 3.12
CA MET A 40 9.33 5.40 4.28
C MET A 40 8.86 4.56 5.50
N PRO A 41 9.09 4.88 6.80
CA PRO A 41 8.62 4.03 7.90
C PRO A 41 7.11 4.16 8.18
N LYS A 42 6.33 4.83 7.30
CA LYS A 42 4.91 5.11 7.49
C LYS A 42 4.03 4.18 6.66
N PHE A 43 4.18 2.87 6.84
CA PHE A 43 3.26 1.85 6.33
C PHE A 43 2.92 0.89 7.47
N HIS A 44 1.94 0.01 7.26
CA HIS A 44 1.56 -1.01 8.26
C HIS A 44 2.13 -2.38 7.89
N ASN A 45 1.81 -2.85 6.68
CA ASN A 45 2.24 -4.15 6.22
C ASN A 45 2.52 -4.17 4.71
N SER A 46 3.22 -5.20 4.25
CA SER A 46 3.58 -5.44 2.86
C SER A 46 3.28 -6.90 2.49
N PHE A 47 2.78 -7.12 1.27
CA PHE A 47 2.50 -8.45 0.75
C PHE A 47 3.02 -8.58 -0.67
N THR A 48 3.42 -9.78 -1.06
CA THR A 48 3.85 -10.11 -2.43
C THR A 48 2.82 -10.97 -3.17
N ASP A 49 1.84 -11.52 -2.46
CA ASP A 49 0.68 -12.21 -3.00
C ASP A 49 -0.60 -11.42 -2.69
N LYS A 50 -1.36 -11.11 -3.75
CA LYS A 50 -2.65 -10.41 -3.67
C LYS A 50 -3.67 -11.17 -2.81
N SER A 51 -3.61 -12.51 -2.80
CA SER A 51 -4.57 -13.36 -2.08
C SER A 51 -4.49 -13.18 -0.56
N GLN A 52 -3.36 -12.67 -0.05
CA GLN A 52 -3.14 -12.40 1.37
C GLN A 52 -3.81 -11.10 1.84
N VAL A 53 -4.31 -10.29 0.90
CA VAL A 53 -4.97 -9.02 1.19
C VAL A 53 -6.48 -9.23 1.28
N ASP A 54 -7.01 -9.17 2.49
CA ASP A 54 -8.46 -9.10 2.69
C ASP A 54 -8.97 -7.70 2.31
N ILE A 55 -9.50 -7.59 1.09
CA ILE A 55 -9.96 -6.33 0.50
C ILE A 55 -11.15 -5.73 1.25
N SER A 56 -11.85 -6.49 2.10
CA SER A 56 -13.02 -5.99 2.84
C SER A 56 -12.65 -4.89 3.86
N TYR A 57 -11.39 -4.85 4.30
CA TYR A 57 -10.87 -3.78 5.17
C TYR A 57 -10.49 -2.49 4.43
N TYR A 58 -10.44 -2.51 3.09
CA TYR A 58 -9.91 -1.42 2.28
C TYR A 58 -10.98 -0.96 1.28
N PRO A 59 -11.96 -0.14 1.69
CA PRO A 59 -13.12 0.22 0.87
C PRO A 59 -12.78 1.00 -0.41
N ARG A 60 -11.59 1.61 -0.49
CA ARG A 60 -11.09 2.28 -1.71
C ARG A 60 -10.35 1.30 -2.65
N GLY A 61 -10.17 0.06 -2.22
CA GLY A 61 -9.58 -1.01 -2.99
C GLY A 61 -8.09 -0.83 -3.26
N PHE A 62 -7.66 -1.38 -4.40
CA PHE A 62 -6.29 -1.32 -4.88
C PHE A 62 -6.05 -0.03 -5.67
N ILE A 63 -5.01 0.72 -5.31
CA ILE A 63 -4.60 1.95 -6.00
C ILE A 63 -3.15 1.77 -6.44
N HIS A 64 -2.91 1.84 -7.75
CA HIS A 64 -1.54 1.83 -8.28
C HIS A 64 -0.83 3.14 -7.94
N VAL A 65 0.42 3.07 -7.51
CA VAL A 65 1.28 4.27 -7.29
C VAL A 65 1.52 5.01 -8.60
#